data_AF-A0A4S4LBA0-F1
#
_entry.id   AF-A0A4S4LBA0-F1
#
_cell.length_a   1.000
_cell.length_b   1.000
_cell.length_c   1.000
_cell.angle_alpha   90.00
_cell.angle_beta   90.00
_cell.angle_gamma   90.00
#
_symmetry.space_group_name_H-M   'P 1'
#
loop_
_entity.id
_entity.type
_entity.pdbx_description
1 polymer ?
#
loop_
_entity_poly.entity_id
_entity_poly.type
_entity_poly.pdbx_seq_one_letter_code
_entity_poly.pdbx_strand_id
1 'polypeptide(L)'
;MILQYKPSMKNDGTNPWISVQGSQASSEDVGAEDVDEVAAIEEAVELLKEVTAKIKRIKNNKSIRANKKTGAKSKKELLEAERVSATEKLKEISISHGCVSGKWLIFAPSDKIDTIWSTVATSLVSGPLSATSASLATVATCPQIETPDYEHLLFICLPNVYDKDAATEVMRVLLRNHGLYIVGIKSDLYTSIGEP
;
A
#
# COMPACT_ATOMS: atom_id res chain seq x y z
N MET A 1 2.38 -10.48 25.36
CA MET A 1 3.42 -9.58 24.81
C MET A 1 2.87 -8.19 24.39
N ILE A 2 1.57 -8.02 24.11
CA ILE A 2 0.98 -6.74 23.63
C ILE A 2 0.93 -5.62 24.70
N LEU A 3 0.95 -5.95 25.99
CA LEU A 3 0.77 -4.96 27.08
C LEU A 3 1.94 -3.98 27.26
N GLN A 4 3.14 -4.28 26.74
CA GLN A 4 4.35 -3.50 27.01
C GLN A 4 4.62 -2.38 26.00
N TYR A 5 4.03 -2.45 24.80
CA TYR A 5 4.23 -1.47 23.73
C TYR A 5 2.88 -1.07 23.14
N LYS A 6 2.40 0.13 23.52
CA LYS A 6 1.13 0.69 23.06
C LYS A 6 1.38 1.74 21.97
N PRO A 7 0.67 1.70 20.84
CA PRO A 7 0.82 2.71 19.78
C PRO A 7 0.55 4.13 20.25
N SER A 8 -0.34 4.33 21.23
CA SER A 8 -0.62 5.65 21.82
C SER A 8 0.56 6.28 22.57
N MET A 9 1.60 5.50 22.88
CA MET A 9 2.79 6.03 23.55
C MET A 9 3.54 6.98 22.62
N LYS A 10 4.03 8.09 23.21
CA LYS A 10 4.87 9.03 22.48
C LYS A 10 6.15 8.36 22.01
N ASN A 11 6.46 8.57 20.74
CA ASN A 11 7.69 8.14 20.12
C ASN A 11 8.88 8.84 20.78
N ASP A 12 9.72 8.04 21.43
CA ASP A 12 10.96 8.46 22.08
C ASP A 12 12.15 8.55 21.10
N GLY A 13 11.90 8.31 19.81
CA GLY A 13 12.90 8.28 18.75
C GLY A 13 13.60 6.94 18.58
N THR A 14 13.32 5.94 19.45
CA THR A 14 13.97 4.63 19.38
C THR A 14 13.13 3.58 18.69
N ASN A 15 11.80 3.63 18.83
CA ASN A 15 10.89 2.64 18.23
C ASN A 15 9.68 3.30 17.56
N PRO A 16 9.85 3.88 16.36
CA PRO A 16 8.75 4.53 15.65
C PRO A 16 7.62 3.57 15.24
N TRP A 17 7.90 2.27 15.16
CA TRP A 17 6.98 1.26 14.63
C TRP A 17 6.86 0.07 15.57
N ILE A 18 5.64 -0.42 15.73
CA ILE A 18 5.34 -1.67 16.43
C ILE A 18 4.84 -2.67 15.39
N SER A 19 5.44 -3.85 15.31
CA SER A 19 5.08 -4.87 14.31
C SER A 19 4.73 -6.21 14.96
N VAL A 20 3.78 -6.93 14.36
CA VAL A 20 3.39 -8.29 14.73
C VAL A 20 3.30 -9.12 13.46
N GLN A 21 3.98 -10.26 13.47
CA GLN A 21 3.98 -11.22 12.38
C GLN A 21 2.97 -12.35 12.68
N GLY A 22 2.26 -12.79 11.64
CA GLY A 22 1.31 -13.89 11.73
C GLY A 22 1.99 -15.24 11.93
N SER A 23 1.27 -16.19 12.53
CA SER A 23 1.80 -17.52 12.86
C SER A 23 2.09 -18.39 11.63
N GLN A 24 1.44 -18.13 10.50
CA GLN A 24 1.68 -18.81 9.22
C GLN A 24 2.73 -18.13 8.35
N ALA A 25 3.29 -17.00 8.76
CA ALA A 25 4.34 -16.32 8.01
C ALA A 25 5.69 -17.02 8.28
N SER A 26 5.89 -18.22 7.75
CA SER A 26 7.23 -18.78 7.62
C SER A 26 8.06 -17.89 6.69
N SER A 27 9.30 -17.64 7.07
CA SER A 27 10.31 -16.91 6.28
C SER A 27 10.66 -17.58 4.94
N GLU A 28 9.93 -18.62 4.55
CA GLU A 28 10.23 -19.53 3.45
C GLU A 28 9.05 -19.71 2.46
N ASP A 29 7.90 -19.05 2.66
CA ASP A 29 6.70 -19.24 1.81
C ASP A 29 6.40 -18.04 0.88
N VAL A 30 7.31 -17.06 0.82
CA VAL A 30 7.37 -16.11 -0.29
C VAL A 30 8.39 -16.68 -1.25
N GLY A 31 7.94 -17.22 -2.38
CA GLY A 31 8.78 -17.84 -3.39
C GLY A 31 10.09 -17.09 -3.61
N ALA A 32 11.17 -17.64 -3.05
CA ALA A 32 12.54 -17.25 -3.32
C ALA A 32 13.01 -17.82 -4.67
N GLU A 33 12.12 -17.80 -5.66
CA GLU A 33 12.42 -18.09 -7.06
C GLU A 33 12.31 -16.74 -7.79
N ASP A 34 13.47 -16.14 -8.05
CA ASP A 34 13.71 -15.04 -9.00
C ASP A 34 12.97 -13.70 -8.79
N VAL A 35 12.97 -13.14 -7.57
CA VAL A 35 12.61 -11.72 -7.39
C VAL A 35 13.77 -10.83 -7.85
N ASP A 36 13.70 -10.30 -9.07
CA ASP A 36 14.66 -9.33 -9.60
C ASP A 36 14.21 -7.90 -9.29
N GLU A 37 14.30 -7.51 -8.02
CA GLU A 37 13.89 -6.18 -7.56
C GLU A 37 14.68 -5.07 -8.25
N VAL A 38 15.97 -5.29 -8.55
CA VAL A 38 16.82 -4.29 -9.21
C VAL A 38 16.34 -4.04 -10.64
N ALA A 39 16.11 -5.09 -11.43
CA ALA A 39 15.59 -4.93 -12.79
C ALA A 39 14.18 -4.31 -12.78
N ALA A 40 13.31 -4.72 -11.84
CA ALA A 40 11.98 -4.13 -11.70
C ALA A 40 12.04 -2.62 -11.41
N ILE A 41 12.93 -2.19 -10.52
CA ILE A 41 13.15 -0.77 -10.20
C ILE A 41 13.67 -0.02 -11.42
N GLU A 42 14.68 -0.55 -12.12
CA GLU A 42 15.26 0.09 -13.30
C GLU A 42 14.21 0.30 -14.40
N GLU A 43 13.44 -0.74 -14.72
CA GLU A 43 12.38 -0.70 -15.73
C GLU A 43 11.25 0.27 -15.33
N ALA A 44 10.83 0.23 -14.06
CA ALA A 44 9.81 1.14 -13.54
C ALA A 44 10.28 2.61 -13.55
N VAL A 45 11.53 2.88 -13.21
CA VAL A 45 12.12 4.22 -13.27
C VAL A 45 12.21 4.74 -14.70
N GLU A 46 12.55 3.87 -15.68
CA GLU A 46 12.55 4.25 -17.09
C GLU A 46 11.13 4.58 -17.58
N LEU A 47 10.14 3.75 -17.24
CA LEU A 47 8.74 4.00 -17.54
C LEU A 47 8.26 5.33 -16.94
N LEU A 48 8.59 5.62 -15.67
CA LEU A 48 8.22 6.88 -15.01
C LEU A 48 8.83 8.10 -15.72
N LYS A 49 10.07 8.01 -16.21
CA LYS A 49 10.70 9.07 -17.01
C LYS A 49 9.94 9.29 -18.32
N GLU A 50 9.56 8.22 -19.03
CA GLU A 50 8.81 8.30 -20.28
C GLU A 50 7.42 8.94 -20.07
N VAL A 51 6.68 8.46 -19.08
CA VAL A 51 5.34 8.96 -18.71
C VAL A 51 5.41 10.42 -18.27
N THR A 52 6.40 10.80 -17.47
CA THR A 52 6.62 12.19 -17.05
C THR A 52 6.88 13.10 -18.25
N ALA A 53 7.67 12.65 -19.22
CA ALA A 53 7.91 13.41 -20.45
C ALA A 53 6.63 13.56 -21.28
N LYS A 54 5.81 12.51 -21.42
CA LYS A 54 4.51 12.55 -22.11
C LYS A 54 3.52 13.49 -21.42
N ILE A 55 3.40 13.43 -20.09
CA ILE A 55 2.56 14.34 -19.29
C ILE A 55 2.99 15.80 -19.50
N LYS A 56 4.30 16.08 -19.47
CA LYS A 56 4.83 17.44 -19.75
C LYS A 56 4.46 17.91 -21.16
N ARG A 57 4.57 17.05 -22.17
CA ARG A 57 4.16 17.36 -23.56
C ARG A 57 2.66 17.68 -23.65
N ILE A 58 1.80 16.88 -23.02
CA ILE A 58 0.34 17.10 -23.01
C ILE A 58 -0.01 18.42 -22.32
N LYS A 59 0.60 18.70 -21.16
CA LYS A 59 0.38 19.96 -20.42
C LYS A 59 0.76 21.18 -21.27
N ASN A 60 1.93 21.15 -21.90
CA ASN A 60 2.49 22.27 -22.66
C ASN A 60 1.86 22.45 -24.04
N ASN A 61 1.17 21.45 -24.59
CA ASN A 61 0.55 21.55 -25.90
C ASN A 61 -0.72 22.44 -25.86
N LYS A 62 -0.62 23.67 -26.38
CA LYS A 62 -1.74 24.64 -26.42
C LYS A 62 -2.82 24.31 -27.48
N SER A 63 -2.54 23.37 -28.38
CA SER A 63 -3.45 22.97 -29.47
C SER A 63 -4.52 21.96 -29.04
N ILE A 64 -4.29 21.22 -27.95
CA ILE A 64 -5.27 20.25 -27.44
C ILE A 64 -6.50 20.99 -26.90
N ARG A 65 -7.60 20.90 -27.66
CA ARG A 65 -8.93 21.38 -27.27
C ARG A 65 -9.92 20.23 -27.46
N ALA A 66 -10.78 20.02 -26.46
CA ALA A 66 -11.81 19.01 -26.54
C ALA A 66 -12.82 19.36 -27.64
N ASN A 67 -13.20 18.41 -28.47
CA ASN A 67 -14.26 18.60 -29.46
C ASN A 67 -15.15 17.36 -29.53
N LYS A 68 -16.39 17.52 -29.09
CA LYS A 68 -17.39 16.45 -29.00
C LYS A 68 -17.87 15.97 -30.38
N LYS A 69 -17.77 16.80 -31.43
CA LYS A 69 -18.16 16.43 -32.81
C LYS A 69 -17.12 15.57 -33.53
N THR A 70 -15.84 15.73 -33.19
CA THR A 70 -14.73 14.99 -33.83
C THR A 70 -14.16 13.88 -32.94
N GLY A 71 -14.70 13.69 -31.74
CA GLY A 71 -14.18 12.73 -30.74
C GLY A 71 -12.82 13.14 -30.12
N ALA A 72 -12.40 14.40 -30.29
CA ALA A 72 -11.11 14.84 -29.79
C ALA A 72 -11.13 14.96 -28.26
N LYS A 73 -10.26 14.20 -27.60
CA LYS A 73 -10.12 14.16 -26.13
C LYS A 73 -9.57 15.47 -25.58
N SER A 74 -10.07 15.84 -24.40
CA SER A 74 -9.56 16.94 -23.59
C SER A 74 -8.16 16.63 -23.05
N LYS A 75 -7.43 17.68 -22.62
CA LYS A 75 -6.16 17.51 -21.90
C LYS A 75 -6.33 16.64 -20.64
N LYS A 76 -7.43 16.82 -19.91
CA LYS A 76 -7.71 16.06 -18.68
C LYS A 76 -7.83 14.56 -18.99
N GLU A 77 -8.60 14.21 -20.03
CA GLU A 77 -8.79 12.81 -20.44
C GLU A 77 -7.50 12.17 -20.95
N LEU A 78 -6.65 12.93 -21.67
CA LEU A 78 -5.36 12.42 -22.12
C LEU A 78 -4.38 12.20 -20.96
N LEU A 79 -4.37 13.11 -19.98
CA LEU A 79 -3.55 12.93 -18.78
C LEU A 79 -4.02 11.74 -17.95
N GLU A 80 -5.33 11.54 -17.83
CA GLU A 80 -5.89 10.41 -17.10
C GLU A 80 -5.60 9.08 -17.81
N ALA A 81 -5.77 9.03 -19.13
CA ALA A 81 -5.44 7.84 -19.91
C ALA A 81 -3.96 7.45 -19.78
N GLU A 82 -3.05 8.44 -19.77
CA GLU A 82 -1.62 8.19 -19.59
C GLU A 82 -1.31 7.68 -18.17
N ARG A 83 -1.98 8.22 -17.14
CA ARG A 83 -1.82 7.73 -15.75
C ARG A 83 -2.32 6.30 -15.59
N VAL A 84 -3.50 5.99 -16.11
CA VAL A 84 -4.07 4.63 -16.05
C VAL A 84 -3.14 3.64 -16.78
N SER A 85 -2.67 3.99 -17.97
CA SER A 85 -1.69 3.19 -18.73
C SER A 85 -0.38 2.98 -17.95
N ALA A 86 0.13 4.02 -17.29
CA ALA A 86 1.32 3.90 -16.45
C ALA A 86 1.09 2.96 -15.26
N THR A 87 -0.07 3.06 -14.59
CA THR A 87 -0.44 2.17 -13.49
C THR A 87 -0.55 0.71 -13.93
N GLU A 88 -1.15 0.45 -15.09
CA GLU A 88 -1.26 -0.91 -15.65
C GLU A 88 0.13 -1.50 -15.96
N LYS A 89 1.00 -0.73 -16.61
CA LYS A 89 2.37 -1.16 -16.91
C LYS A 89 3.23 -1.38 -15.67
N LEU A 90 3.12 -0.50 -14.67
CA LEU A 90 3.83 -0.70 -13.39
C LEU A 90 3.36 -1.97 -12.68
N LYS A 91 2.06 -2.30 -12.77
CA LYS A 91 1.54 -3.57 -12.30
C LYS A 91 2.12 -4.76 -13.09
N GLU A 92 2.23 -4.66 -14.42
CA GLU A 92 2.83 -5.71 -15.24
C GLU A 92 4.29 -5.96 -14.85
N ILE A 93 5.09 -4.91 -14.69
CA ILE A 93 6.48 -4.98 -14.21
C ILE A 93 6.55 -5.66 -12.84
N SER A 94 5.69 -5.23 -11.91
CA SER A 94 5.64 -5.79 -10.56
C SER A 94 5.31 -7.29 -10.56
N ILE A 95 4.44 -7.75 -11.46
CA ILE A 95 4.10 -9.17 -11.60
C ILE A 95 5.21 -9.95 -12.31
N SER A 96 5.80 -9.40 -13.38
CA SER A 96 6.81 -10.10 -14.19
C SER A 96 8.11 -10.37 -13.42
N HIS A 97 8.46 -9.47 -12.50
CA HIS A 97 9.66 -9.57 -11.66
C HIS A 97 9.39 -10.13 -10.26
N GLY A 98 8.17 -10.62 -10.00
CA GLY A 98 7.81 -11.19 -8.69
C GLY A 98 7.71 -10.19 -7.53
N CYS A 99 7.83 -8.89 -7.78
CA CYS A 99 7.70 -7.82 -6.78
C CYS A 99 6.23 -7.52 -6.42
N VAL A 100 5.45 -8.55 -6.08
CA VAL A 100 3.98 -8.48 -5.92
C VAL A 100 3.51 -8.16 -4.49
N SER A 101 4.42 -8.13 -3.52
CA SER A 101 4.15 -7.77 -2.14
C SER A 101 3.70 -6.31 -2.01
N GLY A 102 2.94 -6.03 -0.96
CA GLY A 102 2.55 -4.67 -0.67
C GLY A 102 1.82 -4.48 0.65
N LYS A 103 1.55 -3.21 0.94
CA LYS A 103 1.06 -2.73 2.23
C LYS A 103 -0.31 -2.08 2.05
N TRP A 104 -1.25 -2.48 2.89
CA TRP A 104 -2.59 -1.93 2.95
C TRP A 104 -2.66 -0.91 4.06
N LEU A 105 -3.03 0.32 3.73
CA LEU A 105 -2.97 1.46 4.64
C LEU A 105 -4.33 1.69 5.30
N ILE A 106 -4.30 1.87 6.62
CA ILE A 106 -5.46 2.14 7.46
C ILE A 106 -5.09 3.33 8.36
N PHE A 107 -5.92 4.37 8.35
CA PHE A 107 -5.84 5.46 9.32
C PHE A 107 -6.79 5.15 10.47
N ALA A 108 -6.26 5.17 11.68
CA ALA A 108 -6.99 4.82 12.89
C ALA A 108 -6.93 6.00 13.88
N PRO A 109 -8.07 6.36 14.49
CA PRO A 109 -8.12 7.52 15.38
C PRO A 109 -7.37 7.23 16.68
N SER A 110 -6.71 8.26 17.20
CA SER A 110 -5.80 8.17 18.34
C SER A 110 -6.47 7.70 19.63
N ASP A 111 -7.76 7.96 19.81
CA ASP A 111 -8.53 7.53 20.99
C ASP A 111 -8.79 6.01 21.04
N LYS A 112 -8.76 5.34 19.88
CA LYS A 112 -9.08 3.90 19.76
C LYS A 112 -7.90 3.03 19.32
N ILE A 113 -6.76 3.64 18.97
CA ILE A 113 -5.64 2.93 18.34
C ILE A 113 -5.17 1.72 19.15
N ASP A 114 -5.05 1.83 20.47
CA ASP A 114 -4.56 0.71 21.30
C ASP A 114 -5.50 -0.49 21.25
N THR A 115 -6.82 -0.23 21.22
CA THR A 115 -7.84 -1.28 21.13
C THR A 115 -7.86 -1.89 19.73
N ILE A 116 -7.80 -1.04 18.69
CA ILE A 116 -7.74 -1.47 17.29
C ILE A 116 -6.49 -2.35 17.07
N TRP A 117 -5.33 -1.86 17.48
CA TRP A 117 -4.06 -2.56 17.37
C TRP A 117 -4.07 -3.91 18.10
N SER A 118 -4.51 -3.93 19.37
CA SER A 118 -4.59 -5.18 20.14
C SER A 118 -5.49 -6.22 19.44
N THR A 119 -6.61 -5.77 18.88
CA THR A 119 -7.55 -6.65 18.16
C THR A 119 -6.95 -7.17 16.85
N VAL A 120 -6.31 -6.31 16.05
CA VAL A 120 -5.66 -6.69 14.79
C VAL A 120 -4.48 -7.62 15.05
N ALA A 121 -3.58 -7.26 15.97
CA ALA A 121 -2.42 -8.06 16.34
C ALA A 121 -2.82 -9.45 16.84
N THR A 122 -3.83 -9.54 17.71
CA THR A 122 -4.35 -10.83 18.20
C THR A 122 -4.99 -11.64 17.07
N SER A 123 -5.75 -10.98 16.20
CA SER A 123 -6.39 -11.62 15.04
C SER A 123 -5.37 -12.20 14.07
N LEU A 124 -4.25 -11.51 13.86
CA LEU A 124 -3.18 -11.96 12.97
C LEU A 124 -2.41 -13.18 13.51
N VAL A 125 -2.29 -13.30 14.83
CA VAL A 125 -1.58 -14.42 15.47
C VAL A 125 -2.45 -15.66 15.60
N SER A 126 -3.69 -15.51 16.06
CA SER A 126 -4.56 -16.64 16.41
C SER A 126 -6.06 -16.39 16.18
N GLY A 127 -6.42 -15.43 15.33
CA GLY A 127 -7.82 -15.13 15.03
C GLY A 127 -8.12 -15.13 13.53
N PRO A 128 -9.18 -14.43 13.10
CA PRO A 128 -9.63 -14.47 11.71
C PRO A 128 -8.58 -14.07 10.67
N LEU A 129 -7.69 -13.12 10.97
CA LEU A 129 -6.63 -12.70 10.05
C LEU A 129 -5.54 -13.77 9.90
N SER A 130 -5.28 -14.59 10.93
CA SER A 130 -4.28 -15.66 10.85
C SER A 130 -4.63 -16.79 9.88
N ALA A 131 -5.89 -16.84 9.43
CA ALA A 131 -6.38 -17.78 8.42
C ALA A 131 -6.37 -17.19 7.00
N THR A 132 -5.85 -15.97 6.83
CA THR A 132 -5.78 -15.27 5.53
C THR A 132 -4.32 -15.14 5.07
N SER A 133 -4.10 -14.55 3.90
CA SER A 133 -2.75 -14.26 3.39
C SER A 133 -2.04 -13.10 4.09
N ALA A 134 -2.67 -12.40 5.05
CA ALA A 134 -2.01 -11.32 5.78
C ALA A 134 -0.82 -11.86 6.59
N SER A 135 0.37 -11.29 6.39
CA SER A 135 1.62 -11.81 6.98
C SER A 135 2.18 -10.96 8.11
N LEU A 136 2.01 -9.64 8.02
CA LEU A 136 2.57 -8.66 8.96
C LEU A 136 1.56 -7.54 9.19
N ALA A 137 1.40 -7.11 10.43
CA ALA A 137 0.75 -5.85 10.77
C ALA A 137 1.76 -4.95 11.47
N THR A 138 1.74 -3.67 11.13
CA THR A 138 2.62 -2.66 11.73
C THR A 138 1.84 -1.38 11.98
N VAL A 139 2.17 -0.68 13.06
CA VAL A 139 1.53 0.57 13.45
C VAL A 139 2.56 1.59 13.90
N ALA A 140 2.35 2.85 13.52
CA ALA A 140 3.16 3.98 13.96
C ALA A 140 2.85 4.35 15.42
N THR A 141 3.89 4.64 16.18
CA THR A 141 3.76 5.27 17.51
C THR A 141 3.39 6.74 17.39
N CYS A 142 2.80 7.31 18.45
CA CYS A 142 2.34 8.70 18.45
C CYS A 142 3.52 9.68 18.30
N PRO A 143 3.48 10.69 17.41
CA PRO A 143 4.54 11.68 17.29
C PRO A 143 4.67 12.53 18.56
N GLN A 144 5.84 13.15 18.77
CA GLN A 144 6.05 14.00 19.96
C GLN A 144 5.12 15.22 19.99
N ILE A 145 4.82 15.77 18.81
CA ILE A 145 3.93 16.90 18.58
C ILE A 145 2.77 16.39 17.72
N GLU A 146 1.57 16.38 18.30
CA GLU A 146 0.34 16.00 17.61
C GLU A 146 -0.26 17.21 16.90
N THR A 147 -0.81 16.97 15.71
CA THR A 147 -1.70 17.92 15.05
C THR A 147 -3.13 17.70 15.54
N PRO A 148 -4.00 18.72 15.49
CA PRO A 148 -5.44 18.50 15.60
C PRO A 148 -5.86 17.42 14.59
N ASP A 149 -6.70 16.47 15.02
CA ASP A 149 -7.19 15.34 14.23
C ASP A 149 -6.11 14.34 13.78
N TYR A 150 -5.04 14.17 14.55
CA TYR A 150 -4.02 13.15 14.28
C TYR A 150 -4.63 11.72 14.27
N GLU A 151 -4.31 10.98 13.20
CA GLU A 151 -4.61 9.56 13.02
C GLU A 151 -3.32 8.76 12.93
N HIS A 152 -3.32 7.59 13.58
CA HIS A 152 -2.22 6.64 13.46
C HIS A 152 -2.28 5.93 12.12
N LEU A 153 -1.12 5.80 11.48
CA LEU A 153 -0.96 4.93 10.33
C LEU A 153 -0.74 3.49 10.81
N LEU A 154 -1.67 2.62 10.43
CA LEU A 154 -1.54 1.17 10.54
C LEU A 154 -1.44 0.60 9.13
N PHE A 155 -0.57 -0.38 8.94
CA PHE A 155 -0.52 -1.12 7.70
C PHE A 155 -0.48 -2.63 7.89
N ILE A 156 -1.05 -3.34 6.92
CA ILE A 156 -1.05 -4.80 6.85
C ILE A 156 -0.36 -5.21 5.55
N CYS A 157 0.65 -6.06 5.65
CA CYS A 157 1.35 -6.59 4.50
C CYS A 157 0.64 -7.83 3.96
N LEU A 158 0.51 -7.88 2.64
CA LEU A 158 0.09 -9.06 1.90
C LEU A 158 1.26 -9.51 1.01
N PRO A 159 1.48 -10.83 0.86
CA PRO A 159 2.52 -11.37 0.00
C PRO A 159 2.24 -11.13 -1.48
N ASN A 160 0.98 -10.98 -1.89
CA ASN A 160 0.60 -10.62 -3.25
C ASN A 160 -0.63 -9.71 -3.24
N VAL A 161 -0.46 -8.43 -3.53
CA VAL A 161 -1.57 -7.45 -3.58
C VAL A 161 -2.40 -7.54 -4.87
N TYR A 162 -1.95 -8.31 -5.87
CA TYR A 162 -2.65 -8.50 -7.13
C TYR A 162 -3.49 -9.78 -7.17
N ASP A 163 -3.33 -10.67 -6.18
CA ASP A 163 -4.27 -11.77 -5.94
C ASP A 163 -5.59 -11.20 -5.40
N LYS A 164 -6.59 -11.12 -6.29
CA LYS A 164 -7.88 -10.52 -5.97
C LYS A 164 -8.66 -11.32 -4.94
N ASP A 165 -8.55 -12.64 -4.94
CA ASP A 165 -9.34 -13.49 -4.06
C ASP A 165 -8.77 -13.42 -2.64
N ALA A 166 -7.45 -13.55 -2.51
CA ALA A 166 -6.76 -13.39 -1.23
C ALA A 166 -6.92 -11.97 -0.67
N ALA A 167 -6.76 -10.94 -1.50
CA ALA A 167 -7.03 -9.56 -1.12
C ALA A 167 -8.48 -9.37 -0.62
N THR A 168 -9.46 -9.88 -1.37
CA THR A 168 -10.88 -9.74 -1.00
C THR A 168 -11.19 -10.45 0.31
N GLU A 169 -10.56 -11.59 0.59
CA GLU A 169 -10.69 -12.29 1.85
C GLU A 169 -10.16 -11.46 3.03
N VAL A 170 -8.93 -10.93 2.93
CA VAL A 170 -8.34 -10.06 3.95
C VAL A 170 -9.24 -8.84 4.18
N MET A 171 -9.70 -8.18 3.12
CA MET A 171 -10.61 -7.03 3.20
C MET A 171 -11.91 -7.37 3.91
N ARG A 172 -12.48 -8.54 3.61
CA ARG A 172 -13.73 -9.01 4.24
C ARG A 172 -13.54 -9.21 5.74
N VAL A 173 -12.43 -9.81 6.16
CA VAL A 173 -12.11 -10.01 7.58
C VAL A 173 -11.91 -8.67 8.29
N LEU A 174 -11.15 -7.73 7.69
CA LEU A 174 -10.96 -6.39 8.25
C LEU A 174 -12.28 -5.64 8.45
N LEU A 175 -13.16 -5.68 7.45
CA LEU A 175 -14.45 -4.99 7.55
C LEU A 175 -15.39 -5.68 8.56
N ARG A 176 -15.57 -7.00 8.47
CA ARG A 176 -16.60 -7.71 9.27
C ARG A 176 -16.18 -7.97 10.70
N ASN A 177 -14.92 -8.27 10.94
CA ASN A 177 -14.43 -8.68 12.26
C ASN A 177 -13.76 -7.52 13.02
N HIS A 178 -13.27 -6.52 12.31
CA HIS A 178 -12.51 -5.41 12.91
C HIS A 178 -13.15 -4.03 12.69
N GLY A 179 -14.14 -3.91 11.79
CA GLY A 179 -14.76 -2.62 11.46
C GLY A 179 -13.80 -1.64 10.78
N LEU A 180 -12.71 -2.13 10.19
CA LEU A 180 -11.66 -1.32 9.56
C LEU A 180 -11.84 -1.30 8.05
N TYR A 181 -11.72 -0.10 7.47
CA TYR A 181 -11.67 0.08 6.02
C TYR A 181 -10.25 0.42 5.57
N ILE A 182 -9.91 -0.02 4.36
CA ILE A 182 -8.61 0.28 3.75
C ILE A 182 -8.72 1.59 2.99
N VAL A 183 -7.71 2.43 3.13
CA VAL A 183 -7.63 3.76 2.50
C VAL A 183 -6.83 3.70 1.21
N GLY A 184 -5.83 2.82 1.15
CA GLY A 184 -5.00 2.64 -0.02
C GLY A 184 -4.21 1.34 0.04
N ILE A 185 -3.76 0.89 -1.13
CA ILE A 185 -2.88 -0.24 -1.30
C ILE A 185 -1.63 0.29 -1.99
N LYS A 186 -0.47 0.00 -1.42
CA LYS A 186 0.82 0.39 -2.00
C LYS A 186 1.67 -0.86 -2.20
N SER A 187 1.92 -1.21 -3.47
CA SER A 187 2.90 -2.27 -3.78
C SER A 187 4.30 -1.79 -3.37
N ASP A 188 5.15 -2.73 -2.95
CA ASP A 188 6.50 -2.40 -2.50
C ASP A 188 7.33 -1.77 -3.63
N LEU A 189 7.08 -2.12 -4.90
CA LEU A 189 7.71 -1.49 -6.06
C LEU A 189 7.48 0.03 -6.09
N TYR A 190 6.25 0.49 -5.77
CA TYR A 190 5.96 1.93 -5.68
C TYR A 190 6.76 2.62 -4.58
N THR A 191 7.01 1.91 -3.48
CA THR A 191 7.84 2.39 -2.38
C THR A 191 9.30 2.49 -2.82
N SER A 192 9.83 1.48 -3.51
CA SER A 192 11.22 1.43 -3.97
C SER A 192 11.55 2.48 -5.04
N ILE A 193 10.59 2.85 -5.90
CA ILE A 193 10.78 3.90 -6.91
C ILE A 193 10.50 5.33 -6.40
N GLY A 194 10.14 5.48 -5.12
CA GLY A 194 9.94 6.79 -4.48
C GLY A 194 8.66 7.52 -4.85
N GLU A 195 7.65 6.81 -5.38
CA GLU A 195 6.32 7.39 -5.62
C GLU A 195 5.50 7.39 -4.30
N PRO A 196 4.77 8.47 -3.97
CA PRO A 196 3.90 8.55 -2.80
C PRO A 196 2.71 7.57 -2.86
#